data_AF-A0A7J9TDR4-F1
#
_entry.id   AF-A0A7J9TDR4-F1
#
_cell.length_a   1.000
_cell.length_b   1.000
_cell.length_c   1.000
_cell.angle_alpha   90.00
_cell.angle_beta   90.00
_cell.angle_gamma   90.00
#
_symmetry.space_group_name_H-M   'P 1'
#
loop_
_entity.id
_entity.type
_entity.pdbx_description
1 polymer ?
#
loop_
_entity_poly.entity_id
_entity_poly.type
_entity_poly.pdbx_seq_one_letter_code
_entity_poly.pdbx_strand_id
1 'polypeptide(L)'
;MNYSDHPRIRLRDFIVTRDGWIFSSADYHHPDGVRGVLRYVPDPKGERTDGNRNYRKYDFDEAYDYMDIHKPEWVQDVHIIPWDQVDRILSPPDRLAGIWRLDPRIEEITRTLLDAGIPMDSMGVTGSFLPGLQISGSDIDLVVYGPRWFMARDIIARAKDDPHSSIEHLDGGMWERIYNKRIPEIDFEEFK
;
A
#
# COMPACT_ATOMS: atom_id res chain seq x y z
N MET A 1 -16.34 27.75 7.91
CA MET A 1 -15.42 26.88 8.68
C MET A 1 -14.08 26.97 8.00
N ASN A 2 -13.07 27.49 8.70
CA ASN A 2 -11.70 27.52 8.19
C ASN A 2 -11.23 26.08 8.13
N TYR A 3 -11.21 25.49 6.94
CA TYR A 3 -10.42 24.29 6.72
C TYR A 3 -8.97 24.71 6.92
N SER A 4 -8.35 24.21 7.98
CA SER A 4 -6.90 24.30 8.15
C SER A 4 -6.20 23.92 6.84
N ASP A 5 -5.08 24.58 6.48
CA ASP A 5 -4.27 24.34 5.27
C ASP A 5 -3.53 22.98 5.33
N HIS A 6 -4.22 21.90 5.69
CA HIS A 6 -3.65 20.57 5.78
C HIS A 6 -3.65 19.89 4.40
N PRO A 7 -2.59 19.11 4.10
CA PRO A 7 -2.48 18.41 2.82
C PRO A 7 -3.63 17.42 2.62
N ARG A 8 -4.11 17.31 1.39
CA ARG A 8 -5.15 16.36 1.02
C ARG A 8 -4.60 14.94 1.04
N ILE A 9 -5.25 14.05 1.78
CA ILE A 9 -4.88 12.64 1.89
C ILE A 9 -5.90 11.81 1.12
N ARG A 10 -5.42 10.84 0.34
CA ARG A 10 -6.24 9.91 -0.41
C ARG A 10 -6.10 8.51 0.18
N LEU A 11 -7.12 7.69 -0.04
CA LEU A 11 -6.97 6.26 0.16
C LEU A 11 -5.75 5.73 -0.62
N ARG A 12 -5.01 4.83 0.03
CA ARG A 12 -3.76 4.21 -0.43
C ARG A 12 -2.51 5.07 -0.29
N ASP A 13 -2.63 6.31 0.19
CA ASP A 13 -1.48 7.09 0.66
C ASP A 13 -0.98 6.55 2.01
N PHE A 14 0.30 6.71 2.29
CA PHE A 14 0.87 6.41 3.61
C PHE A 14 1.30 7.71 4.31
N ILE A 15 1.23 7.72 5.62
CA ILE A 15 1.58 8.85 6.48
C ILE A 15 2.81 8.45 7.27
N VAL A 16 3.87 9.24 7.16
CA VAL A 16 5.08 9.09 7.98
C VAL A 16 5.03 10.15 9.06
N THR A 17 5.13 9.72 10.30
CA THR A 17 5.18 10.60 11.48
C THR A 17 6.60 11.09 11.75
N ARG A 18 6.74 12.10 12.61
CA ARG A 18 8.06 12.60 13.07
C ARG A 18 8.91 11.54 13.78
N ASP A 19 8.27 10.57 14.44
CA ASP A 19 8.92 9.41 15.06
C ASP A 19 9.32 8.34 14.03
N GLY A 20 9.02 8.55 12.74
CA GLY A 20 9.32 7.62 11.64
C GLY A 20 8.30 6.48 11.51
N TRP A 21 7.21 6.50 12.27
CA TRP A 21 6.16 5.49 12.16
C TRP A 21 5.34 5.71 10.90
N ILE A 22 4.93 4.63 10.26
CA ILE A 22 4.27 4.65 8.97
C ILE A 22 2.87 4.07 9.10
N PHE A 23 1.88 4.86 8.72
CA PHE A 23 0.47 4.50 8.74
C PHE A 23 -0.08 4.43 7.32
N SER A 24 -0.98 3.50 7.05
CA SER A 24 -1.80 3.53 5.83
C SER A 24 -3.03 4.40 6.07
N SER A 25 -3.35 5.29 5.13
CA SER A 25 -4.59 6.09 5.17
C SER A 25 -5.82 5.19 5.29
N ALA A 26 -6.74 5.52 6.19
CA ALA A 26 -8.01 4.81 6.33
C ALA A 26 -9.21 5.62 5.79
N ASP A 27 -9.10 6.95 5.79
CA ASP A 27 -10.17 7.86 5.37
C ASP A 27 -9.59 9.16 4.80
N TYR A 28 -10.45 9.99 4.21
CA TYR A 28 -10.08 11.21 3.50
C TYR A 28 -9.94 12.44 4.40
N HIS A 29 -10.58 12.48 5.57
CA HIS A 29 -10.52 13.66 6.44
C HIS A 29 -11.00 13.40 7.88
N HIS A 30 -10.31 14.01 8.86
CA HIS A 30 -10.79 14.18 10.23
C HIS A 30 -10.30 15.54 10.79
N PRO A 31 -11.11 16.29 11.55
CA PRO A 31 -10.70 17.60 12.06
C PRO A 31 -9.43 17.53 12.92
N ASP A 32 -9.33 16.49 13.75
CA ASP A 32 -8.26 16.37 14.75
C ASP A 32 -6.98 15.70 14.23
N GLY A 33 -6.95 15.25 12.98
CA GLY A 33 -5.78 14.58 12.42
C GLY A 33 -6.06 13.73 11.19
N VAL A 34 -5.11 12.88 10.85
CA VAL A 34 -5.26 11.89 9.78
C VAL A 34 -5.78 10.58 10.36
N ARG A 35 -6.82 10.01 9.76
CA ARG A 35 -7.28 8.65 10.06
C ARG A 35 -6.41 7.63 9.34
N GLY A 36 -5.77 6.71 10.08
CA GLY A 36 -4.90 5.69 9.50
C GLY A 36 -4.70 4.47 10.39
N VAL A 37 -4.10 3.43 9.83
CA VAL A 37 -3.76 2.19 10.56
C VAL A 37 -2.25 2.05 10.57
N LEU A 38 -1.66 1.76 11.72
CA LEU A 38 -0.20 1.61 11.85
C LEU A 38 0.24 0.38 11.04
N ARG A 39 1.32 0.54 10.25
CA ARG A 39 1.85 -0.53 9.39
C ARG A 39 3.30 -0.84 9.67
N TYR A 40 4.12 0.17 9.98
CA TYR A 40 5.55 0.01 10.22
C TYR A 40 6.05 0.93 11.32
N VAL A 41 6.90 0.40 12.19
CA VAL A 41 7.59 1.15 13.24
C VAL A 41 9.09 0.93 13.10
N PRO A 42 9.93 1.98 13.22
CA PRO A 42 11.37 1.80 13.26
C PRO A 42 11.79 0.84 14.37
N ASP A 43 12.52 -0.22 14.00
CA ASP A 43 13.03 -1.23 14.93
C ASP A 43 14.38 -1.70 14.39
N PRO A 44 15.50 -1.54 15.13
CA PRO A 44 16.81 -2.04 14.70
C PRO A 44 16.82 -3.54 14.36
N LYS A 45 15.91 -4.33 14.95
CA LYS A 45 15.74 -5.77 14.69
C LYS A 45 14.62 -6.08 13.68
N GLY A 46 14.00 -5.05 13.10
CA GLY A 46 12.91 -5.18 12.15
C GLY A 46 13.32 -5.87 10.86
N GLU A 47 12.38 -6.59 10.27
CA GLU A 47 12.56 -7.41 9.06
C GLU A 47 12.40 -6.64 7.75
N ARG A 48 12.01 -5.37 7.81
CA ARG A 48 11.88 -4.47 6.65
C ARG A 48 12.94 -3.39 6.69
N THR A 49 13.44 -2.95 5.54
CA THR A 49 14.45 -1.88 5.47
C THR A 49 14.21 -0.97 4.28
N ASP A 50 14.47 0.32 4.47
CA ASP A 50 14.53 1.32 3.38
C ASP A 50 15.97 1.57 2.90
N GLY A 51 16.92 0.76 3.36
CA GLY A 51 18.36 0.90 3.13
C GLY A 51 19.09 1.77 4.17
N ASN A 52 18.36 2.57 4.95
CA ASN A 52 18.92 3.42 6.00
C ASN A 52 18.51 2.97 7.41
N ARG A 53 17.28 2.50 7.57
CA ARG A 53 16.71 2.07 8.86
C ARG A 53 15.92 0.77 8.69
N ASN A 54 15.88 0.01 9.77
CA ASN A 54 15.05 -1.20 9.87
C ASN A 54 13.69 -0.84 10.48
N TYR A 55 12.66 -1.57 10.07
CA TYR A 55 11.28 -1.41 10.50
C TYR A 55 10.67 -2.77 10.76
N ARG A 56 9.85 -2.85 11.80
CA ARG A 56 8.96 -3.99 12.05
C ARG A 56 7.62 -3.73 11.37
N LYS A 57 7.10 -4.71 10.63
CA LYS A 57 5.74 -4.68 10.09
C LYS A 57 4.74 -5.09 11.16
N TYR A 58 3.60 -4.42 11.18
CA TYR A 58 2.46 -4.76 12.02
C TYR A 58 1.28 -5.15 11.15
N ASP A 59 0.62 -6.25 11.51
CA ASP A 59 -0.71 -6.58 11.02
C ASP A 59 -1.79 -5.92 11.89
N PHE A 60 -3.07 -6.05 11.53
CA PHE A 60 -4.14 -5.20 12.07
C PHE A 60 -4.24 -5.27 13.61
N ASP A 61 -4.37 -6.46 14.18
CA ASP A 61 -4.53 -6.62 15.64
C ASP A 61 -3.26 -6.20 16.39
N GLU A 62 -2.08 -6.63 15.92
CA GLU A 62 -0.79 -6.25 16.50
C GLU A 62 -0.58 -4.73 16.49
N ALA A 63 -1.09 -4.04 15.47
CA ALA A 63 -1.00 -2.60 15.35
C ALA A 63 -1.80 -1.88 16.45
N TYR A 64 -3.01 -2.34 16.78
CA TYR A 64 -3.81 -1.77 17.87
C TYR A 64 -3.19 -2.07 19.23
N ASP A 65 -2.79 -3.32 19.47
CA ASP A 65 -2.10 -3.72 20.71
C ASP A 65 -0.85 -2.86 20.96
N TYR A 66 -0.08 -2.60 19.89
CA TYR A 66 1.09 -1.74 19.96
C TYR A 66 0.74 -0.29 20.25
N MET A 67 -0.29 0.25 19.58
CA MET A 67 -0.72 1.64 19.73
C MET A 67 -1.32 1.92 21.11
N ASP A 68 -2.08 1.00 21.69
CA ASP A 68 -2.64 1.12 23.05
C ASP A 68 -1.56 1.29 24.12
N ILE A 69 -0.37 0.72 23.90
CA ILE A 69 0.75 0.83 24.82
C ILE A 69 1.53 2.15 24.61
N HIS A 70 1.73 2.56 23.36
CA HIS A 70 2.73 3.59 23.03
C HIS A 70 2.13 4.96 22.68
N LYS A 71 0.91 5.01 22.14
CA LYS A 71 0.16 6.23 21.78
C LYS A 71 -1.34 6.01 22.01
N PRO A 72 -1.77 5.61 23.23
CA PRO A 72 -3.19 5.30 23.51
C PRO A 72 -4.13 6.46 23.16
N GLU A 73 -3.65 7.71 23.25
CA GLU A 73 -4.41 8.90 22.92
C GLU A 73 -4.71 9.05 21.41
N TRP A 74 -4.05 8.27 20.55
CA TRP A 74 -4.34 8.23 19.11
C TRP A 74 -5.32 7.11 18.75
N VAL A 75 -5.65 6.20 19.66
CA VAL A 75 -6.52 5.05 19.39
C VAL A 75 -7.99 5.44 19.58
N GLN A 76 -8.77 5.36 18.50
CA GLN A 76 -10.24 5.49 18.52
C GLN A 76 -10.86 4.32 17.74
N ASP A 77 -11.90 4.57 16.93
CA ASP A 77 -12.42 3.60 15.96
C ASP A 77 -11.39 3.27 14.85
N VAL A 78 -10.44 4.18 14.64
CA VAL A 78 -9.19 4.03 13.88
C VAL A 78 -8.12 4.91 14.54
N HIS A 79 -6.83 4.73 14.20
CA HIS A 79 -5.81 5.64 14.72
C HIS A 79 -5.98 7.04 14.12
N ILE A 80 -5.91 8.06 14.98
CA ILE A 80 -5.90 9.47 14.62
C ILE A 80 -4.48 10.00 14.81
N ILE A 81 -3.75 10.19 13.70
CA ILE A 81 -2.42 10.81 13.71
C ILE A 81 -2.60 12.34 13.79
N PRO A 82 -2.19 13.02 14.86
CA PRO A 82 -2.33 14.47 14.97
C PRO A 82 -1.56 15.19 13.86
N TRP A 83 -2.12 16.30 13.36
CA TRP A 83 -1.53 17.04 12.23
C TRP A 83 -0.09 17.53 12.50
N ASP A 84 0.21 17.91 13.74
CA ASP A 84 1.54 18.33 14.15
C ASP A 84 2.54 17.17 14.23
N GLN A 85 2.08 15.92 14.17
CA GLN A 85 2.92 14.72 14.18
C GLN A 85 3.21 14.18 12.78
N VAL A 86 2.50 14.67 11.74
CA VAL A 86 2.76 14.32 10.34
C VAL A 86 4.06 14.97 9.88
N ASP A 87 5.00 14.16 9.41
CA ASP A 87 6.25 14.61 8.78
C ASP A 87 6.07 14.70 7.26
N ARG A 88 5.55 13.63 6.64
CA ARG A 88 5.32 13.58 5.19
C ARG A 88 4.22 12.60 4.81
N ILE A 89 3.63 12.82 3.64
CA ILE A 89 2.68 11.91 3.00
C ILE A 89 3.37 11.25 1.81
N LEU A 90 3.26 9.93 1.73
CA LEU A 90 3.75 9.13 0.63
C LEU A 90 2.59 8.86 -0.34
N SER A 91 2.79 9.24 -1.59
CA SER A 91 1.79 9.22 -2.65
C SER A 91 2.10 8.09 -3.64
N PRO A 92 1.15 7.16 -3.92
CA PRO A 92 1.37 6.05 -4.83
C PRO A 92 1.79 6.45 -6.27
N PRO A 93 1.19 7.49 -6.90
CA PRO A 93 1.65 7.95 -8.21
C PRO A 93 3.09 8.45 -8.21
N ASP A 94 3.46 9.24 -7.19
CA ASP A 94 4.82 9.79 -7.08
C ASP A 94 5.84 8.68 -6.89
N ARG A 95 5.49 7.66 -6.09
CA ARG A 95 6.34 6.48 -5.93
C ARG A 95 6.50 5.72 -7.24
N LEU A 96 5.40 5.41 -7.93
CA LEU A 96 5.44 4.65 -9.17
C LEU A 96 6.30 5.36 -10.22
N ALA A 97 6.15 6.68 -10.36
CA ALA A 97 6.95 7.50 -11.27
C ALA A 97 8.47 7.33 -11.04
N GLY A 98 8.89 7.17 -9.78
CA GLY A 98 10.29 6.99 -9.42
C GLY A 98 10.83 5.56 -9.56
N ILE A 99 9.98 4.52 -9.54
CA ILE A 99 10.45 3.13 -9.43
C ILE A 99 10.01 2.18 -10.55
N TRP A 100 9.08 2.57 -11.43
CA TRP A 100 8.47 1.62 -12.35
C TRP A 100 9.45 0.97 -13.35
N ARG A 101 10.62 1.57 -13.61
CA ARG A 101 11.69 0.99 -14.44
C ARG A 101 12.79 0.27 -13.65
N LEU A 102 12.63 0.16 -12.32
CA LEU A 102 13.64 -0.42 -11.42
C LEU A 102 13.28 -1.84 -10.99
N ASP A 103 11.99 -2.17 -10.96
CA ASP A 103 11.50 -3.52 -10.70
C ASP A 103 10.84 -4.06 -11.98
N PRO A 104 11.37 -5.12 -12.62
CA PRO A 104 10.83 -5.65 -13.88
C PRO A 104 9.35 -6.02 -13.81
N ARG A 105 8.86 -6.44 -12.64
CA ARG A 105 7.45 -6.80 -12.46
C ARG A 105 6.55 -5.57 -12.45
N ILE A 106 7.01 -4.47 -11.84
CA ILE A 106 6.30 -3.18 -11.89
C ILE A 106 6.38 -2.62 -13.31
N GLU A 107 7.52 -2.76 -13.96
CA GLU A 107 7.75 -2.26 -15.31
C GLU A 107 6.77 -2.86 -16.31
N GLU A 108 6.63 -4.18 -16.31
CA GLU A 108 5.73 -4.90 -17.22
C GLU A 108 4.28 -4.43 -17.05
N ILE A 109 3.79 -4.42 -15.80
CA ILE A 109 2.42 -4.00 -15.48
C ILE A 109 2.18 -2.55 -15.89
N THR A 110 3.12 -1.66 -15.59
CA THR A 110 3.01 -0.23 -15.89
C THR A 110 3.06 0.01 -17.40
N ARG A 111 3.99 -0.64 -18.11
CA ARG A 111 4.12 -0.53 -19.57
C ARG A 111 2.87 -1.03 -20.29
N THR A 112 2.35 -2.18 -19.88
CA THR A 112 1.09 -2.74 -20.41
C THR A 112 -0.07 -1.74 -20.33
N LEU A 113 -0.19 -1.04 -19.20
CA LEU A 113 -1.23 -0.04 -19.00
C LEU A 113 -0.97 1.25 -19.78
N LEU A 114 0.28 1.72 -19.84
CA LEU A 114 0.67 2.90 -20.61
C LEU A 114 0.41 2.71 -22.11
N ASP A 115 0.81 1.56 -22.67
CA ASP A 115 0.66 1.24 -24.09
C ASP A 115 -0.83 1.13 -24.48
N ALA A 116 -1.68 0.73 -23.54
CA ALA A 116 -3.13 0.73 -23.69
C ALA A 116 -3.80 2.09 -23.41
N GLY A 117 -3.03 3.15 -23.15
CA GLY A 117 -3.53 4.53 -23.02
C GLY A 117 -3.95 4.95 -21.60
N ILE A 118 -3.61 4.18 -20.57
CA ILE A 118 -3.81 4.61 -19.18
C ILE A 118 -2.68 5.59 -18.80
N PRO A 119 -2.97 6.85 -18.44
CA PRO A 119 -1.94 7.83 -18.15
C PRO A 119 -1.27 7.57 -16.80
N MET A 120 0.02 7.90 -16.72
CA MET A 120 0.87 7.65 -15.55
C MET A 120 0.33 8.25 -14.26
N ASP A 121 -0.23 9.46 -14.33
CA ASP A 121 -0.78 10.21 -13.19
C ASP A 121 -2.04 9.58 -12.59
N SER A 122 -2.67 8.63 -13.30
CA SER A 122 -3.81 7.86 -12.82
C SER A 122 -3.41 6.56 -12.13
N MET A 123 -2.14 6.18 -12.16
CA MET A 123 -1.62 4.93 -11.62
C MET A 123 -0.73 5.20 -10.42
N GLY A 124 -0.52 4.18 -9.58
CA GLY A 124 0.41 4.26 -8.46
C GLY A 124 0.76 2.88 -7.94
N VAL A 125 1.73 2.83 -7.03
CA VAL A 125 2.09 1.62 -6.29
C VAL A 125 2.02 1.90 -4.79
N THR A 126 1.28 1.08 -4.06
CA THR A 126 1.06 1.19 -2.61
C THR A 126 1.73 0.03 -1.86
N GLY A 127 1.29 -0.25 -0.63
CA GLY A 127 1.78 -1.36 0.17
C GLY A 127 3.25 -1.19 0.54
N SER A 128 4.00 -2.29 0.57
CA SER A 128 5.42 -2.25 0.99
C SER A 128 6.32 -1.46 0.03
N PHE A 129 5.94 -1.35 -1.25
CA PHE A 129 6.69 -0.59 -2.24
C PHE A 129 6.61 0.92 -2.01
N LEU A 130 5.51 1.42 -1.45
CA LEU A 130 5.29 2.86 -1.21
C LEU A 130 6.34 3.50 -0.31
N PRO A 131 6.60 2.98 0.91
CA PRO A 131 7.67 3.46 1.77
C PRO A 131 9.05 2.92 1.40
N GLY A 132 9.16 2.07 0.36
CA GLY A 132 10.42 1.44 -0.01
C GLY A 132 10.84 0.28 0.91
N LEU A 133 9.88 -0.36 1.58
CA LEU A 133 10.06 -1.44 2.55
C LEU A 133 9.74 -2.83 1.96
N GLN A 134 9.71 -2.94 0.64
CA GLN A 134 9.51 -4.21 -0.05
C GLN A 134 10.67 -5.18 0.20
N ILE A 135 10.36 -6.47 0.22
CA ILE A 135 11.34 -7.57 0.24
C ILE A 135 11.14 -8.44 -1.01
N SER A 136 11.99 -9.45 -1.23
CA SER A 136 11.87 -10.35 -2.40
C SER A 136 10.47 -10.99 -2.52
N GLY A 137 9.85 -11.35 -1.40
CA GLY A 137 8.49 -11.90 -1.33
C GLY A 137 7.36 -10.86 -1.25
N SER A 138 7.62 -9.57 -1.49
CA SER A 138 6.56 -8.56 -1.50
C SER A 138 5.69 -8.66 -2.76
N ASP A 139 4.38 -8.60 -2.54
CA ASP A 139 3.36 -8.41 -3.58
C ASP A 139 3.46 -6.99 -4.17
N ILE A 140 2.97 -6.84 -5.40
CA ILE A 140 2.86 -5.54 -6.07
C ILE A 140 1.43 -5.05 -5.91
N ASP A 141 1.23 -4.09 -5.02
CA ASP A 141 -0.05 -3.43 -4.81
C ASP A 141 -0.18 -2.25 -5.79
N LEU A 142 -0.52 -2.52 -7.05
CA LEU A 142 -0.80 -1.46 -8.04
C LEU A 142 -2.18 -0.85 -7.77
N VAL A 143 -2.28 0.48 -7.89
CA VAL A 143 -3.54 1.22 -7.81
C VAL A 143 -3.78 2.00 -9.10
N VAL A 144 -5.02 2.05 -9.55
CA VAL A 144 -5.47 2.92 -10.64
C VAL A 144 -6.67 3.71 -10.15
N TYR A 145 -6.59 5.04 -10.23
CA TYR A 145 -7.57 5.95 -9.66
C TYR A 145 -8.66 6.32 -10.67
N GLY A 146 -9.87 6.50 -10.12
CA GLY A 146 -11.02 7.02 -10.87
C GLY A 146 -11.58 6.03 -11.90
N PRO A 147 -12.26 6.53 -12.95
CA PRO A 147 -13.00 5.67 -13.89
C PRO A 147 -12.09 4.75 -14.72
N ARG A 148 -10.78 5.02 -14.75
CA ARG A 148 -9.77 4.20 -15.45
C ARG A 148 -9.50 2.87 -14.78
N TRP A 149 -9.94 2.67 -13.53
CA TRP A 149 -9.78 1.41 -12.83
C TRP A 149 -10.37 0.22 -13.62
N PHE A 150 -11.59 0.37 -14.15
CA PHE A 150 -12.26 -0.68 -14.92
C PHE A 150 -11.48 -1.02 -16.20
N MET A 151 -11.01 0.01 -16.91
CA MET A 151 -10.20 -0.18 -18.12
C MET A 151 -8.89 -0.92 -17.79
N ALA A 152 -8.18 -0.49 -16.73
CA ALA A 152 -6.93 -1.10 -16.32
C ALA A 152 -7.12 -2.58 -15.94
N ARG A 153 -8.17 -2.90 -15.19
CA ARG A 153 -8.53 -4.30 -14.87
C ARG A 153 -8.71 -5.13 -16.14
N ASP A 154 -9.46 -4.64 -17.11
CA ASP A 154 -9.75 -5.37 -18.35
C ASP A 154 -8.53 -5.48 -19.29
N ILE A 155 -7.62 -4.50 -19.24
CA ILE A 155 -6.32 -4.56 -19.92
C ILE A 155 -5.46 -5.66 -19.29
N ILE A 156 -5.30 -5.67 -17.97
CA ILE A 156 -4.51 -6.68 -17.25
C ILE A 156 -5.09 -8.08 -17.44
N ALA A 157 -6.43 -8.22 -17.42
CA ALA A 157 -7.08 -9.50 -17.67
C ALA A 157 -6.70 -10.07 -19.05
N ARG A 158 -6.71 -9.24 -20.10
CA ARG A 158 -6.29 -9.66 -21.45
C ARG A 158 -4.80 -9.93 -21.55
N ALA A 159 -3.97 -9.14 -20.86
CA ALA A 159 -2.52 -9.35 -20.84
C ALA A 159 -2.11 -10.70 -20.23
N LYS A 160 -2.95 -11.30 -19.37
CA LYS A 160 -2.71 -12.64 -18.83
C LYS A 160 -2.86 -13.76 -19.84
N ASP A 161 -3.57 -13.50 -20.94
CA ASP A 161 -3.80 -14.47 -22.01
C ASP A 161 -2.82 -14.25 -23.18
N ASP A 162 -1.95 -13.23 -23.10
CA ASP A 162 -0.93 -12.95 -24.12
C ASP A 162 0.34 -13.79 -23.87
N PRO A 163 0.74 -14.68 -24.79
CA PRO A 163 1.94 -15.52 -24.63
C PRO A 163 3.26 -14.72 -24.58
N HIS A 164 3.25 -13.43 -24.91
CA HIS A 164 4.41 -12.54 -24.83
C HIS A 164 4.47 -11.72 -23.53
N SER A 165 3.43 -11.76 -22.71
CA SER A 165 3.34 -11.05 -21.43
C SER A 165 3.91 -11.91 -20.31
N SER A 166 4.62 -11.29 -19.36
CA SER A 166 5.04 -11.97 -18.12
C SER A 166 4.00 -11.84 -16.99
N ILE A 167 2.84 -11.25 -17.26
CA ILE A 167 1.73 -11.14 -16.31
C ILE A 167 0.94 -12.44 -16.39
N GLU A 168 0.99 -13.25 -15.34
CA GLU A 168 0.39 -14.58 -15.37
C GLU A 168 -0.92 -14.65 -14.58
N HIS A 169 -1.70 -15.69 -14.87
CA HIS A 169 -2.79 -16.13 -14.00
C HIS A 169 -2.21 -16.67 -12.68
N LEU A 170 -3.01 -16.62 -11.62
CA LEU A 170 -2.63 -17.23 -10.35
C LEU A 170 -2.64 -18.76 -10.51
N ASP A 171 -1.48 -19.38 -10.38
CA ASP A 171 -1.37 -20.84 -10.34
C ASP A 171 -1.84 -21.41 -8.99
N GLY A 172 -2.01 -22.74 -8.90
CA GLY A 172 -2.46 -23.40 -7.68
C GLY A 172 -1.56 -23.11 -6.47
N GLY A 173 -0.24 -23.07 -6.68
CA GLY A 173 0.71 -22.77 -5.61
C GLY A 173 0.64 -21.30 -5.14
N MET A 174 0.27 -20.36 -6.01
CA MET A 174 0.03 -18.96 -5.64
C MET A 174 -1.30 -18.82 -4.91
N TRP A 175 -2.35 -19.52 -5.34
CA TRP A 175 -3.62 -19.58 -4.60
C TRP A 175 -3.44 -20.13 -3.19
N GLU A 176 -2.74 -21.24 -3.02
CA GLU A 176 -2.46 -21.82 -1.68
C GLU A 176 -1.67 -20.84 -0.80
N ARG A 177 -0.67 -20.15 -1.38
CA ARG A 177 0.08 -19.10 -0.66
C ARG A 177 -0.83 -17.96 -0.20
N ILE A 178 -1.74 -17.50 -1.06
CA ILE A 178 -2.69 -16.44 -0.72
C ILE A 178 -3.66 -16.92 0.36
N TYR A 179 -4.19 -18.13 0.25
CA TYR A 179 -5.10 -18.72 1.23
C TYR A 179 -4.45 -18.81 2.62
N ASN A 180 -3.26 -19.40 2.70
CA ASN A 180 -2.52 -19.55 3.97
C ASN A 180 -2.12 -18.20 4.58
N LYS A 181 -1.91 -17.17 3.74
CA LYS A 181 -1.62 -15.81 4.19
C LYS A 181 -2.87 -15.08 4.71
N ARG A 182 -4.05 -15.35 4.14
CA ARG A 182 -5.29 -14.67 4.50
C ARG A 182 -6.09 -15.37 5.60
N ILE A 183 -5.84 -16.67 5.81
CA ILE A 183 -6.51 -17.51 6.81
C ILE A 183 -8.04 -17.26 6.79
N PRO A 184 -8.69 -17.43 5.64
CA PRO A 184 -10.13 -17.19 5.53
C PRO A 184 -10.92 -18.24 6.34
N GLU A 185 -12.16 -17.91 6.69
CA GLU A 185 -13.06 -18.82 7.40
C GLU A 185 -13.64 -19.93 6.50
N ILE A 186 -13.57 -19.73 5.18
CA ILE A 186 -14.03 -20.67 4.14
C ILE A 186 -12.90 -21.60 3.70
N ASP A 187 -13.24 -22.75 3.10
CA ASP A 187 -12.25 -23.70 2.61
C ASP A 187 -11.54 -23.21 1.32
N PHE A 188 -10.48 -23.93 0.92
CA PHE A 188 -9.63 -23.54 -0.19
C PHE A 188 -10.35 -23.55 -1.55
N GLU A 189 -11.28 -24.49 -1.77
CA GLU A 189 -12.00 -24.60 -3.04
C GLU A 189 -13.05 -23.50 -3.18
N GLU A 190 -13.66 -23.07 -2.07
CA GLU A 190 -14.56 -21.90 -2.06
C GLU A 190 -13.80 -20.57 -2.19
N PHE A 191 -12.55 -20.51 -1.71
CA PHE A 191 -11.73 -19.29 -1.75
C PHE A 191 -11.17 -18.95 -3.14
N LYS A 192 -10.90 -19.97 -3.96
CA LYS A 192 -10.21 -19.86 -5.26
C LYS A 192 -11.12 -19.35 -6.38
#